data_AF-A0A1Q4WZ09-F1
#
_entry.id   AF-A0A1Q4WZ09-F1
#
_cell.length_a   1.000
_cell.length_b   1.000
_cell.length_c   1.000
_cell.angle_alpha   90.00
_cell.angle_beta   90.00
_cell.angle_gamma   90.00
#
_symmetry.space_group_name_H-M   'P 1'
#
loop_
_entity.id
_entity.type
_entity.pdbx_description
1 polymer ?
#
loop_
_entity_poly.entity_id
_entity_poly.type
_entity_poly.pdbx_seq_one_letter_code
_entity_poly.pdbx_strand_id
1 'polypeptide(L)'
;MLAVLPAYGLLAYLAWERAGSGLPESFADDLDTLMVCAALAGLAPALLALPVRRGGHVLWRTAQVVAVAALGVALSALYMAARLADTPLLLAGALVAAAAIVVNIALWSTEVRRWCGL
;
A
#
# COMPACT_ATOMS: atom_id res chain seq x y z
N MET A 1 8.39 -5.81 3.85
CA MET A 1 7.66 -5.97 2.58
C MET A 1 6.60 -7.07 2.67
N LEU A 2 6.94 -8.33 3.00
CA LEU A 2 5.92 -9.38 3.17
C LEU A 2 4.89 -9.07 4.28
N ALA A 3 5.32 -8.46 5.39
CA ALA A 3 4.44 -8.07 6.50
C ALA A 3 3.38 -7.01 6.13
N VAL A 4 3.47 -6.42 4.93
CA VAL A 4 2.54 -5.40 4.43
C VAL A 4 1.30 -6.04 3.81
N LEU A 5 1.41 -7.30 3.36
CA LEU A 5 0.33 -8.08 2.74
C LEU A 5 -0.96 -8.10 3.57
N PRO A 6 -0.95 -8.44 4.89
CA PRO A 6 -2.17 -8.49 5.67
C PRO A 6 -2.83 -7.12 5.84
N ALA A 7 -2.05 -6.04 5.94
CA ALA A 7 -2.60 -4.70 6.10
C ALA A 7 -3.33 -4.25 4.83
N TYR A 8 -2.74 -4.47 3.66
CA TYR A 8 -3.37 -4.16 2.38
C TYR A 8 -4.51 -5.12 2.03
N GLY A 9 -4.43 -6.38 2.46
CA GLY A 9 -5.53 -7.34 2.36
C GLY A 9 -6.74 -6.92 3.19
N LEU A 10 -6.54 -6.45 4.41
CA LEU A 10 -7.60 -5.89 5.25
C LEU A 10 -8.23 -4.65 4.59
N LEU A 11 -7.42 -3.73 4.05
CA LEU A 11 -7.92 -2.56 3.34
C LEU A 11 -8.77 -2.95 2.12
N ALA A 12 -8.32 -3.90 1.32
CA ALA A 12 -9.05 -4.39 0.16
C ALA A 12 -10.40 -5.01 0.58
N TYR A 13 -10.39 -5.82 1.64
CA TYR A 13 -11.60 -6.43 2.17
C TYR A 13 -12.62 -5.39 2.64
N LEU A 14 -12.19 -4.39 3.42
CA LEU A 14 -13.08 -3.33 3.90
C LEU A 14 -13.61 -2.44 2.77
N ALA A 15 -12.79 -2.15 1.76
CA ALA A 15 -13.22 -1.41 0.58
C ALA A 15 -14.32 -2.17 -0.19
N TRP A 16 -14.13 -3.48 -0.41
CA TRP A 16 -15.13 -4.36 -1.03
C TRP A 16 -16.44 -4.43 -0.23
N GLU A 17 -16.34 -4.66 1.08
CA GLU A 17 -17.51 -4.71 1.97
C GLU A 17 -18.30 -3.40 1.90
N ARG A 18 -17.59 -2.25 1.86
CA ARG A 18 -18.23 -0.95 1.77
C ARG A 18 -18.79 -0.64 0.38
N ALA A 19 -18.19 -1.12 -0.70
CA ALA A 19 -18.74 -0.99 -2.04
C ALA A 19 -20.13 -1.67 -2.15
N GLY A 20 -20.32 -2.82 -1.52
CA GLY A 20 -21.58 -3.57 -1.52
C GLY A 20 -22.70 -3.02 -0.63
N SER A 21 -22.48 -1.92 0.09
CA SER A 21 -23.37 -1.45 1.16
C SER A 21 -24.49 -0.49 0.73
N GLY A 22 -24.68 -0.29 -0.59
CA GLY A 22 -25.72 0.58 -1.14
C GLY A 22 -25.38 2.07 -1.13
N LEU A 23 -24.08 2.41 -1.17
CA LEU A 23 -23.61 3.79 -1.40
C LEU A 23 -23.98 4.27 -2.81
N PRO A 24 -24.02 5.60 -3.06
CA PRO A 24 -24.17 6.12 -4.43
C PRO A 24 -23.09 5.55 -5.36
N GLU A 25 -23.44 5.29 -6.62
CA GLU A 25 -22.56 4.63 -7.61
C GLU A 25 -21.15 5.25 -7.69
N SER A 26 -21.06 6.58 -7.63
CA SER A 26 -19.77 7.29 -7.64
C SER A 26 -18.82 6.85 -6.52
N PHE A 27 -19.35 6.51 -5.34
CA PHE A 27 -18.54 6.01 -4.22
C PHE A 27 -18.25 4.52 -4.34
N ALA A 28 -19.16 3.73 -4.93
CA ALA A 28 -18.92 2.31 -5.17
C ALA A 28 -17.76 2.12 -6.17
N ASP A 29 -17.74 2.87 -7.26
CA ASP A 29 -16.67 2.84 -8.26
C ASP A 29 -15.30 3.25 -7.66
N ASP A 30 -15.30 4.30 -6.82
CA ASP A 30 -14.09 4.75 -6.11
C ASP A 30 -13.58 3.66 -5.13
N LEU A 31 -14.49 2.97 -4.43
CA LEU A 31 -14.15 1.90 -3.48
C LEU A 31 -13.68 0.62 -4.18
N ASP A 32 -14.26 0.26 -5.31
CA ASP A 32 -13.80 -0.87 -6.13
C ASP A 32 -12.40 -0.61 -6.69
N THR A 33 -12.17 0.62 -7.17
CA THR A 33 -10.83 1.05 -7.60
C THR A 33 -9.85 0.96 -6.44
N LEU A 34 -10.24 1.44 -5.25
CA LEU A 34 -9.40 1.36 -4.05
C LEU A 34 -9.10 -0.09 -3.66
N MET A 35 -10.09 -0.99 -3.74
CA MET A 35 -9.90 -2.42 -3.48
C MET A 35 -8.84 -3.01 -4.42
N VAL A 36 -8.99 -2.82 -5.74
CA VAL A 36 -8.04 -3.36 -6.73
C VAL A 36 -6.64 -2.80 -6.50
N CYS A 37 -6.54 -1.48 -6.28
CA CYS A 37 -5.27 -0.83 -5.97
C CYS A 37 -4.65 -1.35 -4.66
N ALA A 38 -5.45 -1.60 -3.62
CA ALA A 38 -4.98 -2.16 -2.36
C ALA A 38 -4.46 -3.59 -2.54
N ALA A 39 -5.16 -4.45 -3.28
CA ALA A 39 -4.71 -5.80 -3.57
C ALA A 39 -3.36 -5.79 -4.33
N LEU A 40 -3.25 -4.95 -5.37
CA LEU A 40 -2.02 -4.80 -6.16
C LEU A 40 -0.88 -4.23 -5.31
N ALA A 41 -1.15 -3.23 -4.49
CA ALA A 41 -0.16 -2.59 -3.62
C ALA A 41 0.30 -3.48 -2.46
N GLY A 42 -0.47 -4.49 -2.07
CA GLY A 42 -0.01 -5.56 -1.17
C GLY A 42 0.88 -6.57 -1.90
N LEU A 43 0.44 -7.06 -3.07
CA LEU A 43 1.12 -8.13 -3.81
C LEU A 43 2.45 -7.68 -4.42
N ALA A 44 2.49 -6.52 -5.08
CA ALA A 44 3.67 -6.03 -5.77
C ALA A 44 4.93 -5.93 -4.88
N PRO A 45 4.90 -5.29 -3.69
CA PRO A 45 6.06 -5.24 -2.81
C PRO A 45 6.39 -6.60 -2.20
N ALA A 46 5.41 -7.47 -1.98
CA ALA A 46 5.64 -8.84 -1.50
C ALA A 46 6.42 -9.66 -2.53
N LEU A 47 6.04 -9.59 -3.81
CA LEU A 47 6.75 -10.24 -4.91
C LEU A 47 8.16 -9.67 -5.11
N LEU A 48 8.35 -8.37 -4.87
CA LEU A 48 9.66 -7.72 -4.97
C LEU A 48 10.57 -7.96 -3.76
N ALA A 49 10.05 -8.46 -2.63
CA ALA A 49 10.83 -8.64 -1.41
C ALA A 49 12.03 -9.58 -1.56
N LEU A 50 11.86 -10.68 -2.30
CA LEU A 50 12.91 -11.66 -2.59
C LEU A 50 13.93 -11.18 -3.65
N PRO A 51 13.51 -10.67 -4.83
CA PRO A 51 14.45 -10.23 -5.86
C PRO A 51 15.24 -8.96 -5.45
N VAL A 52 14.68 -8.06 -4.64
CA VAL A 52 15.43 -6.90 -4.10
C VAL A 52 16.61 -7.35 -3.25
N ARG A 53 16.47 -8.43 -2.47
CA ARG A 53 17.59 -9.02 -1.71
C ARG A 53 18.70 -9.57 -2.60
N ARG A 54 18.41 -9.89 -3.87
CA ARG A 54 19.40 -10.39 -4.84
C ARG A 54 20.19 -9.27 -5.53
N GLY A 55 19.96 -8.00 -5.18
CA GLY A 55 20.92 -6.91 -5.44
C GLY A 55 20.89 -6.27 -6.84
N GLY A 56 19.88 -6.53 -7.65
CA GLY A 56 19.75 -5.86 -8.97
C GLY A 56 19.32 -4.39 -8.84
N HIS A 57 20.07 -3.45 -9.43
CA HIS A 57 19.72 -2.02 -9.43
C HIS A 57 18.32 -1.72 -10.00
N VAL A 58 17.95 -2.38 -11.11
CA VAL A 58 16.64 -2.19 -11.74
C VAL A 58 15.52 -2.65 -10.80
N LEU A 59 15.69 -3.82 -10.16
CA LEU A 59 14.73 -4.40 -9.22
C LEU A 59 14.55 -3.51 -7.97
N TRP A 60 15.63 -2.87 -7.52
CA TRP A 60 15.57 -1.91 -6.43
C TRP A 60 14.83 -0.62 -6.83
N ARG A 61 15.12 -0.05 -8.01
CA ARG A 61 14.37 1.12 -8.51
C ARG A 61 12.88 0.83 -8.69
N THR A 62 12.53 -0.35 -9.21
CA THR A 62 11.12 -0.75 -9.32
C THR A 62 10.46 -0.87 -7.95
N ALA A 63 11.18 -1.37 -6.95
CA ALA A 63 10.66 -1.48 -5.59
C ALA A 63 10.41 -0.11 -4.94
N GLN A 64 11.22 0.91 -5.25
CA GLN A 64 10.96 2.28 -4.82
C GLN A 64 9.69 2.85 -5.44
N VAL A 65 9.50 2.69 -6.76
CA VAL A 65 8.30 3.17 -7.45
C VAL A 65 7.05 2.50 -6.88
N VAL A 66 7.11 1.17 -6.67
CA VAL A 66 6.02 0.41 -6.05
C VAL A 66 5.74 0.88 -4.62
N ALA A 67 6.78 1.19 -3.84
CA ALA A 67 6.61 1.69 -2.47
C ALA A 67 5.96 3.08 -2.41
N VAL A 68 6.24 3.95 -3.39
CA VAL A 68 5.58 5.26 -3.52
C VAL A 68 4.12 5.08 -3.96
N ALA A 69 3.86 4.20 -4.93
CA ALA A 69 2.49 3.91 -5.37
C ALA A 69 1.65 3.34 -4.21
N ALA A 70 2.22 2.43 -3.42
CA ALA A 70 1.57 1.86 -2.25
C ALA A 70 1.22 2.94 -1.20
N LEU A 71 2.11 3.92 -0.98
CA LEU A 71 1.79 5.08 -0.14
C LEU A 71 0.62 5.91 -0.70
N GLY A 72 0.57 6.09 -2.02
CA GLY A 72 -0.56 6.75 -2.70
C GLY A 72 -1.91 6.06 -2.45
N VAL A 73 -1.92 4.72 -2.43
CA VAL A 73 -3.11 3.94 -2.07
C VAL A 73 -3.52 4.18 -0.62
N ALA A 74 -2.56 4.23 0.31
CA ALA A 74 -2.84 4.53 1.71
C ALA A 74 -3.46 5.92 1.90
N LEU A 75 -2.95 6.94 1.19
CA LEU A 75 -3.51 8.29 1.22
C LEU A 75 -4.93 8.33 0.63
N SER A 76 -5.16 7.59 -0.46
CA SER A 76 -6.48 7.49 -1.09
C SER A 76 -7.50 6.83 -0.16
N ALA A 77 -7.09 5.79 0.58
CA ALA A 77 -7.90 5.15 1.61
C ALA A 77 -8.27 6.11 2.74
N LEU A 78 -7.30 6.87 3.27
CA LEU A 78 -7.55 7.88 4.31
C LEU A 78 -8.49 8.98 3.82
N TYR A 79 -8.35 9.42 2.56
CA TYR A 79 -9.24 10.38 1.94
C TYR A 79 -10.67 9.86 1.82
N MET A 80 -10.86 8.60 1.39
CA MET A 80 -12.19 7.98 1.36
C MET A 80 -12.79 7.79 2.74
N ALA A 81 -11.98 7.34 3.71
CA ALA A 81 -12.44 7.18 5.08
C ALA A 81 -12.94 8.51 5.66
N ALA A 82 -12.24 9.61 5.38
CA ALA A 82 -12.67 10.95 5.79
C ALA A 82 -13.97 11.39 5.12
N ARG A 83 -14.15 11.12 3.81
CA ARG A 83 -15.40 11.47 3.09
C ARG A 83 -16.59 10.66 3.55
N LEU A 84 -16.38 9.38 3.87
CA LEU A 84 -17.44 8.45 4.29
C LEU A 84 -17.69 8.46 5.81
N ALA A 85 -16.85 9.19 6.57
CA ALA A 85 -16.81 9.15 8.04
C ALA A 85 -16.68 7.71 8.57
N ASP A 86 -15.91 6.88 7.88
CA ASP A 86 -15.80 5.44 8.11
C ASP A 86 -14.57 5.13 8.97
N THR A 87 -14.78 4.81 10.25
CA THR A 87 -13.73 4.53 11.22
C THR A 87 -12.92 3.26 10.93
N PRO A 88 -13.50 2.11 10.55
CA PRO A 88 -12.69 0.94 10.20
C PRO A 88 -11.83 1.18 8.95
N LEU A 89 -12.36 1.87 7.94
CA LEU A 89 -11.58 2.23 6.75
C LEU A 89 -10.44 3.20 7.10
N LEU A 90 -10.67 4.13 8.04
CA LEU A 90 -9.64 5.05 8.54
C LEU A 90 -8.51 4.30 9.25
N LEU A 91 -8.84 3.35 10.11
CA LEU A 91 -7.85 2.51 10.81
C LEU A 91 -7.03 1.68 9.84
N ALA A 92 -7.68 1.04 8.86
CA ALA A 92 -6.99 0.27 7.83
C ALA A 92 -6.06 1.15 6.99
N GLY A 93 -6.54 2.32 6.54
CA GLY A 93 -5.74 3.31 5.82
C GLY A 93 -4.52 3.75 6.62
N ALA A 94 -4.67 4.01 7.92
CA ALA A 94 -3.57 4.41 8.80
C ALA A 94 -2.53 3.29 8.98
N LEU A 95 -2.96 2.04 9.15
CA LEU A 95 -2.06 0.89 9.23
C LEU A 95 -1.25 0.70 7.94
N VAL A 96 -1.93 0.80 6.79
CA VAL A 96 -1.34 0.71 5.46
C VAL A 96 -0.34 1.86 5.22
N ALA A 97 -0.68 3.08 5.66
CA ALA A 97 0.22 4.24 5.58
C ALA A 97 1.48 4.03 6.42
N ALA A 98 1.35 3.59 7.68
CA ALA A 98 2.47 3.28 8.54
C ALA A 98 3.38 2.20 7.93
N ALA A 99 2.79 1.13 7.42
CA ALA A 99 3.53 0.06 6.74
C ALA A 99 4.27 0.57 5.50
N ALA A 100 3.63 1.41 4.68
CA ALA A 100 4.24 2.02 3.50
C ALA A 100 5.43 2.93 3.87
N ILE A 101 5.28 3.76 4.91
CA ILE A 101 6.36 4.62 5.41
C ILE A 101 7.56 3.77 5.85
N VAL A 102 7.33 2.73 6.65
CA VAL A 102 8.40 1.82 7.11
C VAL A 102 9.12 1.17 5.94
N VAL A 103 8.39 0.73 4.89
CA VAL A 103 9.01 0.16 3.68
C VAL A 103 9.85 1.20 2.94
N ASN A 104 9.35 2.43 2.77
CA ASN A 104 10.08 3.50 2.10
C ASN A 104 11.37 3.85 2.87
N ILE A 105 11.30 3.98 4.19
CA ILE A 105 12.49 4.19 5.05
C ILE A 105 13.47 3.02 4.91
N ALA A 106 12.99 1.78 4.92
CA ALA A 106 13.84 0.61 4.77
C ALA A 106 14.59 0.63 3.42
N LEU A 107 13.88 0.85 2.31
CA LEU A 107 14.47 0.93 0.97
C LEU A 107 15.49 2.07 0.83
N TRP A 108 15.19 3.23 1.42
CA TRP A 108 16.12 4.35 1.42
C TRP A 108 17.36 4.05 2.25
N SER A 109 17.20 3.47 3.45
CA SER A 109 18.33 3.10 4.31
C SER A 109 19.24 2.04 3.68
N THR A 110 18.70 1.13 2.87
CA THR A 110 19.52 0.15 2.13
C THR A 110 20.40 0.81 1.08
N GLU A 111 19.95 1.90 0.46
CA GLU A 111 20.75 2.64 -0.53
C GLU A 111 21.82 3.47 0.16
N VAL A 112 21.50 4.12 1.28
CA VAL A 112 22.48 4.86 2.08
C VAL A 112 23.60 3.95 2.54
N ARG A 113 23.30 2.75 3.08
CA ARG A 113 24.33 1.77 3.48
C ARG A 113 25.21 1.38 2.30
N ARG A 114 24.61 1.14 1.14
CA ARG A 114 25.32 0.80 -0.09
C ARG A 114 26.27 1.92 -0.54
N TRP A 115 25.86 3.19 -0.44
CA TRP A 115 26.74 4.34 -0.73
C TRP A 115 27.89 4.46 0.27
N CYS A 116 27.64 4.14 1.54
CA CYS A 116 28.66 4.12 2.59
C CYS A 116 29.60 2.90 2.54
N GLY A 117 29.35 1.93 1.65
CA GLY A 117 30.14 0.69 1.56
C GLY A 117 29.98 -0.26 2.76
N LEU A 118 28.86 -0.13 3.49
CA LEU A 118 28.47 -0.96 4.65
C LEU A 118 27.47 -2.04 4.24
#